data_AF-A0A0G0YCK2-F1
#
_entry.id   AF-A0A0G0YCK2-F1
#
_cell.length_a   1.000
_cell.length_b   1.000
_cell.length_c   1.000
_cell.angle_alpha   90.00
_cell.angle_beta   90.00
_cell.angle_gamma   90.00
#
_symmetry.space_group_name_H-M   'P 1'
#
loop_
_entity.id
_entity.type
_entity.pdbx_description
1 polymer ?
#
loop_
_entity_poly.entity_id
_entity_poly.type
_entity_poly.pdbx_seq_one_letter_code
_entity_poly.pdbx_strand_id
1 'polypeptide(L)' 'MTTITIPEKINKNEELVAIPRQEYQKLLELKKIREYTPTPADKKALARAEKNLREGKTLSYNELVKKLGFTS' A
#
# COMPACT_ATOMS: atom_id res chain seq x y z
N MET A 1 7.50 -34.08 16.09
CA MET A 1 8.13 -33.90 14.77
C MET A 1 7.00 -33.91 13.76
N THR A 2 6.77 -32.80 13.06
CA THR A 2 5.61 -32.65 12.17
C THR A 2 6.06 -32.87 10.74
N THR A 3 5.60 -33.95 10.11
CA THR A 3 5.95 -34.28 8.72
C THR A 3 4.98 -33.58 7.78
N ILE A 4 5.49 -32.75 6.87
CA ILE A 4 4.70 -32.10 5.82
C ILE A 4 4.91 -32.89 4.54
N THR A 5 3.86 -33.52 4.03
CA THR A 5 3.90 -34.29 2.78
C THR A 5 3.54 -33.39 1.60
N ILE A 6 4.46 -33.24 0.66
CA ILE A 6 4.27 -32.46 -0.57
C ILE A 6 4.00 -33.44 -1.73
N PRO A 7 2.85 -33.37 -2.42
CA PRO A 7 2.57 -34.21 -3.57
C PRO A 7 3.56 -33.97 -4.73
N GLU A 8 4.10 -35.03 -5.34
CA GLU A 8 5.08 -34.94 -6.44
C GLU A 8 4.60 -34.12 -7.65
N LYS A 9 3.29 -34.02 -7.86
CA LYS A 9 2.70 -33.24 -8.95
C LYS A 9 3.01 -31.74 -8.88
N ILE A 10 3.34 -31.22 -7.70
CA ILE A 10 3.59 -29.79 -7.47
C ILE A 10 5.08 -29.43 -7.76
N ASN A 11 5.99 -30.41 -7.68
CA ASN A 11 7.44 -30.18 -7.76
C ASN A 11 8.00 -30.04 -9.19
N LYS A 12 7.17 -30.08 -10.24
CA LYS A 12 7.71 -30.27 -11.59
C LYS A 12 8.35 -29.05 -12.22
N ASN A 13 8.11 -27.81 -11.76
CA ASN A 13 8.76 -26.59 -12.31
C ASN A 13 8.61 -25.31 -11.45
N GLU A 14 8.19 -25.40 -10.19
CA GLU A 14 7.91 -24.21 -9.36
C GLU A 14 8.63 -24.29 -8.00
N GLU A 15 9.15 -23.16 -7.53
CA GLU A 15 9.70 -23.04 -6.18
C GLU A 15 8.57 -23.09 -5.15
N LEU A 16 8.61 -24.07 -4.25
CA LEU A 16 7.57 -24.27 -3.24
C LEU A 16 7.94 -23.58 -1.92
N VAL A 17 7.03 -22.76 -1.40
CA VAL A 17 7.18 -22.07 -0.12
C VAL A 17 6.08 -22.49 0.85
N ALA A 18 6.46 -22.96 2.02
CA ALA A 18 5.53 -23.29 3.10
C ALA A 18 5.38 -22.10 4.04
N ILE A 19 4.14 -21.63 4.23
CA ILE A 19 3.82 -20.54 5.16
C ILE A 19 2.65 -20.90 6.08
N PRO A 20 2.58 -20.32 7.29
CA PRO A 20 1.44 -20.51 8.18
C PRO A 20 0.12 -20.04 7.54
N ARG A 21 -0.98 -20.72 7.86
CA ARG A 21 -2.31 -20.39 7.32
C ARG A 21 -2.71 -18.92 7.56
N GLN A 22 -2.42 -18.40 8.75
CA GLN A 22 -2.74 -17.01 9.09
C GLN A 22 -2.00 -16.02 8.20
N GLU A 23 -0.75 -16.33 7.85
CA GLU A 23 0.08 -15.47 7.00
C GLU A 23 -0.38 -15.51 5.55
N TYR A 24 -0.70 -16.71 5.04
CA TYR A 24 -1.33 -16.87 3.73
C TYR A 24 -2.63 -16.06 3.61
N GLN A 25 -3.48 -16.05 4.64
CA GLN A 25 -4.72 -15.27 4.65
C GLN A 25 -4.46 -13.77 4.56
N LYS A 26 -3.48 -13.24 5.32
CA LYS A 26 -3.10 -11.82 5.25
C LYS A 26 -2.59 -11.44 3.86
N LEU A 27 -1.78 -12.29 3.22
CA LEU A 27 -1.30 -12.06 1.86
C LEU A 27 -2.45 -12.01 0.84
N LEU A 28 -3.45 -12.88 1.00
CA LEU A 28 -4.65 -12.86 0.17
C LEU A 28 -5.48 -11.59 0.38
N GLU A 29 -5.56 -11.06 1.60
CA GLU A 29 -6.24 -9.80 1.89
C GLU A 29 -5.52 -8.61 1.28
N LEU A 30 -4.19 -8.57 1.35
CA LEU A 30 -3.39 -7.52 0.70
C LEU A 30 -3.61 -7.48 -0.81
N LYS A 31 -3.73 -8.65 -1.45
CA LYS A 31 -4.02 -8.74 -2.91
C LYS A 31 -5.37 -8.14 -3.31
N LYS A 32 -6.33 -7.98 -2.37
CA LYS A 32 -7.62 -7.36 -2.64
C LYS A 32 -7.55 -5.83 -2.64
N ILE A 33 -6.52 -5.25 -2.01
CA ILE A 33 -6.33 -3.81 -1.99
C ILE A 33 -5.87 -3.39 -3.37
N ARG A 34 -6.72 -2.64 -4.09
CA ARG A 34 -6.36 -2.11 -5.40
C ARG A 34 -5.26 -1.07 -5.20
N GLU A 35 -4.06 -1.40 -5.64
CA GLU A 35 -2.97 -0.43 -5.70
C GLU A 35 -3.39 0.75 -6.58
N TYR A 36 -3.19 1.95 -6.06
CA TYR A 36 -3.49 3.16 -6.78
C TYR A 36 -2.36 3.45 -7.77
N THR A 37 -2.70 3.46 -9.06
CA THR A 37 -1.76 3.90 -10.11
C THR A 37 -1.90 5.41 -10.28
N PRO A 38 -0.92 6.23 -9.84
CA PRO A 38 -1.02 7.68 -9.92
C PRO A 38 -1.03 8.15 -11.37
N THR A 39 -1.91 9.09 -11.68
CA THR A 39 -1.93 9.76 -12.98
C THR A 39 -0.74 10.72 -13.12
N PRO A 40 -0.43 11.21 -14.33
CA PRO A 40 0.59 12.24 -14.51
C PRO A 40 0.30 13.53 -13.71
N ALA A 41 -0.97 13.86 -13.48
CA ALA A 41 -1.36 15.01 -12.66
C ALA A 41 -1.02 14.78 -11.19
N ASP A 42 -1.28 13.56 -10.68
CA ASP A 42 -1.00 13.21 -9.29
C ASP A 42 0.49 13.22 -8.98
N LYS A 43 1.31 12.70 -9.91
CA LYS A 43 2.78 12.77 -9.80
C LYS A 43 3.27 14.22 -9.72
N LYS A 44 2.70 15.11 -10.55
CA LYS A 44 3.03 16.55 -10.51
C LYS A 44 2.57 17.21 -9.22
N ALA A 45 1.40 16.81 -8.69
CA ALA A 45 0.88 17.32 -7.43
C ALA A 45 1.78 16.92 -6.25
N LEU A 46 2.26 15.67 -6.22
CA LEU A 46 3.20 15.17 -5.22
C LEU A 46 4.54 15.92 -5.27
N ALA A 47 5.14 16.08 -6.45
CA ALA A 47 6.38 16.84 -6.60
C ALA A 47 6.22 18.31 -6.13
N ARG A 48 5.06 18.92 -6.37
CA ARG A 48 4.75 20.25 -5.86
C ARG A 48 4.59 20.24 -4.34
N ALA A 49 3.93 19.24 -3.77
CA ALA A 49 3.75 19.10 -2.34
C ALA A 49 5.09 18.95 -1.61
N GLU A 50 6.01 18.13 -2.12
CA GLU A 50 7.37 17.97 -1.59
C GLU A 50 8.15 19.29 -1.62
N LYS A 51 8.09 20.02 -2.75
CA LYS A 51 8.71 21.34 -2.86
C LYS A 51 8.15 22.32 -1.83
N ASN A 52 6.82 22.38 -1.70
CA ASN A 52 6.15 23.27 -0.75
C ASN A 52 6.53 22.92 0.69
N LEU A 53 6.62 21.63 1.04
CA LEU A 53 7.04 21.18 2.36
C LEU A 53 8.46 21.64 2.68
N ARG A 54 9.40 21.46 1.74
CA ARG A 54 10.80 21.92 1.89
C ARG A 54 10.91 23.44 2.06
N GLU A 55 10.04 24.19 1.39
CA GLU A 55 9.98 25.65 1.49
C GLU A 55 9.18 26.14 2.71
N GLY A 56 8.67 25.24 3.57
CA GLY A 56 7.83 25.59 4.72
C GLY A 56 6.43 26.08 4.36
N LYS A 57 6.03 25.99 3.09
CA LYS A 57 4.72 26.41 2.56
C LYS A 57 3.66 25.33 2.83
N THR A 58 3.38 25.11 4.10
CA THR A 58 2.36 24.16 4.56
C THR A 58 1.16 24.91 5.12
N LEU A 59 0.03 24.21 5.26
CA LEU A 59 -1.14 24.74 5.95
C LEU A 59 -1.19 24.14 7.35
N SER A 60 -1.41 24.99 8.35
CA SER A 60 -1.81 24.51 9.67
C SER A 60 -3.19 23.85 9.61
N TYR A 61 -3.51 23.05 10.62
CA TYR A 61 -4.81 22.39 10.72
C TYR A 61 -5.98 23.36 10.61
N ASN A 62 -5.93 24.50 11.32
CA ASN A 62 -6.99 25.50 11.30
C ASN A 62 -7.15 26.15 9.92
N GLU A 63 -6.04 26.44 9.24
CA GLU A 63 -6.09 26.98 7.87
C GLU A 63 -6.65 25.97 6.86
N LEU A 64 -6.31 24.69 7.03
CA LEU A 64 -6.82 23.60 6.22
C LEU A 64 -8.34 23.46 6.38
N VAL A 65 -8.81 23.35 7.63
CA VAL A 65 -10.23 23.22 7.97
C VAL A 65 -11.04 24.41 7.45
N LYS A 66 -10.54 25.64 7.61
CA LYS A 66 -11.18 26.84 7.08
C LYS A 66 -11.24 26.85 5.55
N LYS A 67 -10.15 26.49 4.87
CA LYS A 67 -10.11 26.45 3.40
C LYS A 67 -11.00 25.36 2.79
N LEU A 68 -11.17 24.25 3.50
CA LEU A 68 -12.06 23.16 3.10
C LEU A 68 -13.53 23.42 3.47
N GLY A 69 -13.82 24.50 4.21
CA GLY A 69 -15.19 24.86 4.60
C GLY A 69 -15.76 24.00 5.73
N PHE A 70 -14.91 23.34 6.52
CA PHE A 70 -15.34 22.48 7.63
C PHE A 70 -15.65 23.25 8.92
N THR A 71 -15.34 24.54 8.98
CA THR A 71 -15.72 25.45 10.07
C THR A 71 -16.65 26.53 9.52
N SER A 72 -17.85 26.62 10.11
CA SER A 72 -18.82 27.70 9.92
C SER A 72 -18.33 29.00 10.54
#